data_AF-A0A0B8QT28-F1
#
_entry.id   AF-A0A0B8QT28-F1
#
_cell.length_a   1.000
_cell.length_b   1.000
_cell.length_c   1.000
_cell.angle_alpha   90.00
_cell.angle_beta   90.00
_cell.angle_gamma   90.00
#
_symmetry.space_group_name_H-M   'P 1'
#
loop_
_entity.id
_entity.type
_entity.pdbx_description
1 polymer ?
#
loop_
_entity_poly.entity_id
_entity_poly.type
_entity_poly.pdbx_seq_one_letter_code
_entity_poly.pdbx_strand_id
1 'polypeptide(L)' 'MNENNAYTALGIFGQWIYVDPTENVVVVRQASAEKSVVDSYDHEMVSAINEIVRQLKQS' A
#
# COMPACT_ATOMS: atom_id res chain seq x y z
N MET A 1 -2.62 -8.99 2.28
CA MET A 1 -1.31 -8.80 2.94
C MET A 1 -0.30 -9.61 2.16
N ASN A 2 0.89 -9.06 1.91
CA ASN A 2 1.97 -9.79 1.26
C ASN A 2 2.77 -10.58 2.31
N GLU A 3 3.73 -11.38 1.83
CA GLU A 3 4.53 -12.28 2.67
C GLU A 3 5.59 -11.56 3.53
N ASN A 4 5.73 -10.23 3.39
CA ASN A 4 6.88 -9.47 3.87
C ASN A 4 6.76 -8.98 5.33
N ASN A 5 5.92 -9.60 6.17
CA ASN A 5 5.60 -9.10 7.51
C ASN A 5 5.22 -7.61 7.50
N ALA A 6 4.55 -7.16 6.42
CA ALA A 6 4.20 -5.76 6.26
C ALA A 6 3.00 -5.40 7.14
N TYR A 7 3.03 -4.17 7.64
CA TYR A 7 1.95 -3.59 8.43
C TYR A 7 1.33 -2.44 7.66
N THR A 8 0.04 -2.18 7.88
CA THR A 8 -0.65 -1.09 7.20
C THR A 8 -1.65 -0.44 8.13
N ALA A 9 -1.66 0.90 8.13
CA ALA A 9 -2.75 1.71 8.66
C ALA A 9 -3.59 2.24 7.49
N LEU A 10 -4.90 2.03 7.59
CA LEU A 10 -5.89 2.47 6.61
C LEU A 10 -6.71 3.63 7.17
N GLY A 11 -6.95 4.63 6.33
CA GLY A 11 -7.93 5.68 6.60
C GLY A 11 -8.96 5.76 5.48
N ILE A 12 -10.16 6.23 5.82
CA ILE A 12 -11.23 6.47 4.84
C ILE A 12 -10.78 7.41 3.72
N PHE A 13 -11.46 7.34 2.58
CA PHE A 13 -11.17 8.15 1.40
C PHE A 13 -9.78 7.88 0.80
N GLY A 14 -9.22 6.69 1.04
CA GLY A 14 -8.03 6.19 0.37
C GLY A 14 -6.70 6.53 1.04
N GLN A 15 -6.67 6.79 2.36
CA GLN A 15 -5.41 7.02 3.07
C GLN A 15 -4.72 5.70 3.39
N TRP A 16 -3.41 5.63 3.11
CA TRP A 16 -2.60 4.46 3.44
C TRP A 16 -1.26 4.87 4.02
N ILE A 17 -0.86 4.21 5.10
CA ILE A 17 0.53 4.12 5.56
C ILE A 17 0.89 2.65 5.55
N TYR A 18 1.73 2.25 4.60
CA TYR A 18 2.23 0.89 4.44
C TYR A 18 3.71 0.84 4.85
N VAL A 19 4.08 -0.12 5.70
CA VAL A 19 5.43 -0.31 6.21
C VAL A 19 5.86 -1.75 5.99
N ASP A 20 6.91 -1.94 5.21
CA ASP A 20 7.56 -3.23 4.95
C ASP A 20 8.97 -3.23 5.53
N PRO A 21 9.17 -3.82 6.72
CA PRO A 21 10.48 -3.86 7.35
C PRO A 21 11.42 -4.87 6.68
N THR A 22 10.89 -5.87 5.98
CA THR A 22 11.71 -6.89 5.29
C THR A 22 12.44 -6.25 4.12
N GLU A 23 11.77 -5.35 3.41
CA GLU A 23 12.28 -4.70 2.20
C GLU A 23 12.82 -3.28 2.44
N ASN A 24 12.77 -2.78 3.69
CA ASN A 24 13.10 -1.40 4.03
C ASN A 24 12.30 -0.36 3.22
N VAL A 25 11.02 -0.63 2.98
CA VAL A 25 10.13 0.23 2.19
C VAL A 25 9.02 0.80 3.06
N VAL A 26 8.78 2.11 2.92
CA VAL A 26 7.59 2.78 3.43
C VAL A 26 6.86 3.43 2.27
N VAL A 27 5.57 3.18 2.14
CA VAL A 27 4.70 3.82 1.14
C VAL A 27 3.63 4.61 1.87
N VAL A 28 3.53 5.89 1.54
CA VAL A 28 2.47 6.78 2.03
C VAL A 28 1.61 7.18 0.84
N ARG A 29 0.30 6.96 0.97
CA ARG A 29 -0.70 7.49 0.03
C ARG A 29 -1.62 8.43 0.76
N GLN A 30 -1.67 9.66 0.27
CA GLN A 30 -2.68 10.65 0.62
C GLN A 30 -3.63 10.82 -0.54
N ALA A 31 -4.93 10.72 -0.28
CA ALA A 31 -5.96 10.79 -1.32
C ALA A 31 -7.21 11.51 -0.83
N SER A 32 -8.17 11.72 -1.73
CA SER A 32 -9.48 12.29 -1.40
C SER A 32 -10.53 11.60 -2.26
N ALA A 33 -10.63 10.27 -2.15
CA ALA A 33 -11.59 9.50 -2.93
C ALA A 33 -13.03 9.98 -2.65
N GLU A 34 -13.91 9.90 -3.65
CA GLU A 34 -15.31 10.33 -3.49
C GLU A 34 -16.10 9.47 -2.49
N LYS A 35 -15.70 8.21 -2.33
CA LYS A 35 -16.31 7.23 -1.42
C LYS A 35 -15.36 6.88 -0.29
N SER A 36 -15.91 6.68 0.90
CA SER A 36 -15.13 6.46 2.12
C SER A 36 -14.40 5.11 2.15
N VAL A 37 -15.05 4.03 1.72
CA VAL A 37 -14.50 2.67 1.68
C VAL A 37 -14.96 1.99 0.39
N VAL A 38 -14.02 1.49 -0.40
CA VAL A 38 -14.28 0.79 -1.67
C VAL A 38 -13.22 -0.30 -1.85
N ASP A 39 -13.61 -1.56 -1.70
CA ASP A 39 -12.68 -2.71 -1.71
C ASP A 39 -11.83 -2.80 -2.97
N SER A 40 -12.37 -2.41 -4.14
CA SER A 40 -11.61 -2.43 -5.39
C SER A 40 -10.41 -1.47 -5.38
N TYR A 41 -10.49 -0.34 -4.66
CA TYR A 41 -9.37 0.58 -4.52
C TYR A 41 -8.27 0.00 -3.63
N ASP A 42 -8.64 -0.79 -2.63
CA ASP A 42 -7.68 -1.46 -1.75
C ASP A 42 -6.91 -2.54 -2.50
N HIS A 43 -7.61 -3.31 -3.35
CA HIS A 43 -6.97 -4.29 -4.23
C HIS A 43 -5.97 -3.64 -5.21
N GLU A 44 -6.37 -2.53 -5.83
CA GLU A 44 -5.50 -1.76 -6.72
C GLU A 44 -4.25 -1.25 -5.99
N MET A 45 -4.42 -0.71 -4.77
CA MET A 45 -3.31 -0.19 -3.98
C MET A 45 -2.32 -1.28 -3.58
N VAL A 46 -2.80 -2.44 -3.14
CA VAL A 46 -1.93 -3.60 -2.82
C VAL A 46 -1.16 -4.06 -4.05
N SER A 47 -1.81 -4.11 -5.22
CA SER A 47 -1.13 -4.45 -6.47
C SER A 47 -0.03 -3.46 -6.82
N ALA A 48 -0.29 -2.15 -6.66
CA ALA A 48 0.69 -1.11 -6.91
C ALA A 48 1.89 -1.19 -5.96
N ILE A 49 1.66 -1.40 -4.66
CA ILE A 49 2.73 -1.56 -3.66
C ILE A 49 3.61 -2.77 -3.99
N ASN A 50 3.01 -3.91 -4.32
CA ASN A 50 3.76 -5.11 -4.67
C ASN A 50 4.68 -4.88 -5.88
N GLU A 51 4.19 -4.16 -6.89
CA GLU A 51 5.00 -3.83 -8.07
C GLU A 51 6.13 -2.86 -7.74
N ILE A 52 5.88 -1.83 -6.91
CA ILE A 52 6.93 -0.91 -6.43
C ILE A 52 8.03 -1.68 -5.71
N VAL A 53 7.67 -2.53 -4.73
CA VAL A 53 8.63 -3.35 -3.99
C VAL A 53 9.42 -4.26 -4.92
N ARG A 54 8.75 -4.89 -5.91
CA ARG A 54 9.41 -5.75 -6.90
C ARG A 54 10.46 -5.00 -7.72
N GLN A 55 10.17 -3.77 -8.15
CA GLN A 55 11.10 -2.95 -8.94
C GLN A 55 12.31 -2.49 -8.11
N LEU A 56 12.08 -2.12 -6.84
CA LEU A 56 13.16 -1.71 -5.94
C LEU A 56 14.15 -2.84 -5.65
N LYS A 57 13.70 -4.10 -5.62
CA LYS A 57 14.59 -5.27 -5.50
C LYS A 57 15.54 -5.48 -6.68
N GLN A 58 15.20 -4.94 -7.84
CA GLN A 58 15.97 -5.10 -9.07
C GLN A 58 16.97 -3.95 -9.31
N SER A 59 16.96 -2.93 -8.44
CA SER A 59 17.79 -1.73 -8.50
C SER A 59 19.06 -1.88 -7.66
#